data_AF-A0A1Q9YHL5-F1
#
_entry.id   AF-A0A1Q9YHL5-F1
#
_cell.length_a   1.000
_cell.length_b   1.000
_cell.length_c   1.000
_cell.angle_alpha   90.00
_cell.angle_beta   90.00
_cell.angle_gamma   90.00
#
_symmetry.space_group_name_H-M   'P 1'
#
loop_
_entity.id
_entity.type
_entity.pdbx_description
1 polymer ?
#
loop_
_entity_poly.entity_id
_entity_poly.type
_entity_poly.pdbx_seq_one_letter_code
_entity_poly.pdbx_strand_id
1 'polypeptide(L)'
;MKAMEKAFASLGDVPDRSILQMLALRVSADFMPKVSDGRISVEQIQDSAERILSLAGYAEAAKAYILYRKQREHVRALEDSSSRYASLTKSYLERPESTGSQEMDAVYSLGGLMLSNSGEVTRHYWLGSIFDEQSARAHNEGWLHIHDLEMLAPGSAGWDIRGLIQKGLHVRGQISSRPPRHLNALCAQLVNFITIMQNEWSGAQSISHFDTCLAPFVKKDGLRPEQVKSAMETLVYGLNTPSRWGTQPAFSNVVFDLCVPREWKDAEADPDSGIRYGDCEPEMQMIREAFFSVLADGDTEGRGFPFPIPVIRIDGACPEEREIFEAAARYGNPVFARNSPPMEGFFSWEGGRCSLGAVTLNLPRIAWSSRDEESFFRKLEETARLAARILETRRQVIRRFFDSGLYPCTKGYLESLDSGYCAIGVIGMNEACQNACFIHQDLRSGRGQAFAVKVLQFLRDITDSLDRFVLMATPAEGVSQRLAELDLQTCQGIRTAGTAEAPYYTNSTQLAVDATDDLFEAVRIQERLQQFFSGGCFFSIPYTSKLGSRELALLEKRLQEKSFLPVFAFSPTWSVCPRHGFSSGRQESCPVCRTEAEVWIRVSGYYRPLSQVNKAKKQEYQDRKVYMI
;
A
#
# COMPACT_ATOMS: atom_id res chain seq x y z
N MET A 1 30.59 37.90 2.39
CA MET A 1 30.61 39.38 2.58
C MET A 1 29.27 40.04 2.28
N LYS A 2 28.78 40.10 1.02
CA LYS A 2 27.48 40.74 0.67
C LYS A 2 26.28 40.28 1.51
N ALA A 3 26.24 39.00 1.90
CA ALA A 3 25.18 38.47 2.76
C ALA A 3 25.26 39.00 4.22
N MET A 4 26.47 39.20 4.76
CA MET A 4 26.66 39.81 6.08
C MET A 4 26.30 41.31 6.04
N GLU A 5 26.71 42.00 4.97
CA GLU A 5 26.35 43.41 4.73
C GLU A 5 24.83 43.61 4.71
N LYS A 6 24.09 42.73 4.03
CA LYS A 6 22.61 42.75 4.04
C LYS A 6 22.02 42.49 5.43
N ALA A 7 22.62 41.59 6.21
CA ALA A 7 22.19 41.31 7.58
C ALA A 7 22.39 42.52 8.51
N PHE A 8 23.52 43.21 8.39
CA PHE A 8 23.72 44.48 9.09
C PHE A 8 22.77 45.57 8.62
N ALA A 9 22.57 45.71 7.31
CA ALA A 9 21.65 46.71 6.74
C ALA A 9 20.20 46.52 7.20
N SER A 10 19.76 45.28 7.47
CA SER A 10 18.41 45.02 8.02
C SER A 10 18.23 45.47 9.47
N LEU A 11 19.32 45.79 10.18
CA LEU A 11 19.30 46.22 11.59
C LEU A 11 19.57 47.73 11.75
N GLY A 12 19.80 48.45 10.66
CA GLY A 12 20.18 49.87 10.67
C GLY A 12 21.58 50.08 10.10
N ASP A 13 22.48 50.68 10.89
CA ASP A 13 23.81 51.09 10.44
C ASP A 13 24.69 49.90 10.07
N VAL A 14 25.19 49.93 8.83
CA VAL A 14 26.17 48.97 8.33
C VAL A 14 27.54 49.31 8.91
N PRO A 15 28.26 48.35 9.52
CA PRO A 15 29.62 48.58 9.98
C PRO A 15 30.52 49.10 8.87
N ASP A 16 31.54 49.87 9.24
CA ASP A 16 32.55 50.34 8.29
C ASP A 16 33.09 49.19 7.44
N ARG A 17 33.41 49.48 6.18
CA ARG A 17 33.86 48.47 5.21
C ARG A 17 35.08 47.69 5.71
N SER A 18 35.96 48.31 6.49
CA SER A 18 37.11 47.64 7.12
C SER A 18 36.69 46.56 8.12
N ILE A 19 35.61 46.78 8.89
CA ILE A 19 35.04 45.82 9.83
C ILE A 19 34.42 44.63 9.07
N LEU A 20 33.65 44.90 8.01
CA LEU A 20 33.09 43.85 7.17
C LEU A 20 34.16 42.98 6.48
N GLN A 21 35.27 43.60 6.05
CA GLN A 21 36.42 42.88 5.49
C GLN A 21 37.11 42.02 6.54
N MET A 22 37.31 42.55 7.75
CA MET A 22 37.88 41.80 8.87
C MET A 22 37.01 40.58 9.23
N LEU A 23 35.69 40.76 9.34
CA LEU A 23 34.75 39.67 9.56
C LEU A 23 34.82 38.64 8.42
N ALA A 24 34.85 39.08 7.16
CA ALA A 24 34.96 38.17 6.03
C ALA A 24 36.25 37.34 6.04
N LEU A 25 37.38 37.95 6.42
CA LEU A 25 38.66 37.25 6.59
C LEU A 25 38.60 36.21 7.71
N ARG A 26 37.97 36.54 8.85
CA ARG A 26 37.76 35.58 9.94
C ARG A 26 36.86 34.41 9.54
N VAL A 27 35.81 34.67 8.75
CA VAL A 27 34.96 33.63 8.18
C VAL A 27 35.77 32.71 7.26
N SER A 28 36.59 33.28 6.38
CA SER A 28 37.50 32.50 5.52
C SER A 28 38.45 31.64 6.34
N ALA A 29 39.05 32.18 7.39
CA ALA A 29 39.93 31.42 8.27
C ALA A 29 39.19 30.27 8.99
N ASP A 30 37.94 30.45 9.41
CA ASP A 30 37.14 29.40 10.07
C ASP A 30 36.74 28.27 9.12
N PHE A 31 36.42 28.58 7.85
CA PHE A 31 36.00 27.55 6.90
C PHE A 31 37.15 26.90 6.13
N MET A 32 38.34 27.53 6.06
CA MET A 32 39.51 26.99 5.34
C MET A 32 39.85 25.53 5.72
N PRO A 33 39.85 25.13 7.01
CA PRO A 33 40.08 23.74 7.40
C PRO A 33 38.99 22.75 6.96
N LYS A 34 37.81 23.24 6.55
CA LYS A 34 36.64 22.44 6.14
C LYS A 34 36.63 22.16 4.63
N VAL A 35 37.59 22.72 3.87
CA VAL A 35 37.73 22.52 2.42
C VAL A 35 38.27 21.12 2.16
N SER A 36 37.53 20.31 1.38
CA SER A 36 37.95 18.97 0.93
C SER A 36 38.00 18.93 -0.59
N ASP A 37 39.07 18.38 -1.16
CA ASP A 37 39.27 18.28 -2.62
C ASP A 37 39.10 19.60 -3.39
N GLY A 38 39.54 20.71 -2.77
CA GLY A 38 39.40 22.06 -3.33
C GLY A 38 37.95 22.56 -3.39
N ARG A 39 37.02 21.88 -2.73
CA ARG A 39 35.59 22.22 -2.69
C ARG A 39 35.14 22.49 -1.26
N ILE A 40 34.11 23.33 -1.14
CA ILE A 40 33.43 23.62 0.10
C ILE A 40 31.95 23.88 -0.19
N SER A 41 31.07 23.40 0.69
CA SER A 41 29.63 23.65 0.56
C SER A 41 29.28 25.09 0.96
N VAL A 42 28.18 25.61 0.42
CA VAL A 42 27.70 26.95 0.74
C VAL A 42 27.27 27.00 2.21
N GLU A 43 26.73 25.91 2.71
CA GLU A 43 26.27 25.67 4.09
C GLU A 43 27.44 25.80 5.06
N GLN A 44 28.57 25.13 4.79
CA GLN A 44 29.77 25.25 5.62
C GLN A 44 30.31 26.70 5.68
N ILE A 45 30.24 27.45 4.58
CA ILE A 45 30.61 28.88 4.57
C ILE A 45 29.61 29.69 5.41
N GLN A 46 28.31 29.39 5.29
CA GLN A 46 27.25 30.07 6.02
C GLN A 46 27.32 29.81 7.53
N ASP A 47 27.57 28.57 7.95
CA ASP A 47 27.74 28.20 9.36
C ASP A 47 28.95 28.91 9.97
N SER A 48 30.02 29.04 9.18
CA SER A 48 31.21 29.79 9.58
C SER A 48 30.92 31.29 9.71
N ALA A 49 30.09 31.85 8.83
CA ALA A 49 29.63 33.24 8.93
C ALA A 49 28.76 33.48 10.17
N GLU A 50 27.80 32.61 10.45
CA GLU A 50 26.95 32.67 11.64
C GLU A 50 27.78 32.58 12.94
N ARG A 51 28.70 31.61 12.99
CA ARG A 51 29.60 31.42 14.12
C ARG A 51 30.46 32.65 14.37
N ILE A 52 31.10 33.19 13.33
CA ILE A 52 31.99 34.35 13.46
C ILE A 52 31.24 35.63 13.83
N LEU A 53 30.05 35.86 13.27
CA LEU A 53 29.21 37.00 13.66
C LEU A 53 28.84 36.91 15.15
N SER A 54 28.49 35.72 15.63
CA SER A 54 28.17 35.47 17.04
C SER A 54 29.38 35.68 17.95
N LEU A 55 30.54 35.10 17.60
CA LEU A 55 31.78 35.23 18.38
C LEU A 55 32.36 36.64 18.37
N ALA A 56 32.13 37.42 17.32
CA ALA A 56 32.59 38.80 17.20
C ALA A 56 31.69 39.82 17.94
N GLY A 57 30.67 39.36 18.66
CA GLY A 57 29.76 40.22 19.43
C GLY A 57 28.59 40.81 18.64
N TYR A 58 28.38 40.37 17.39
CA TYR A 58 27.29 40.83 16.53
C TYR A 58 26.12 39.85 16.54
N ALA A 59 25.59 39.53 17.72
CA ALA A 59 24.54 38.52 17.90
C ALA A 59 23.25 38.83 17.13
N GLU A 60 22.83 40.09 17.08
CA GLU A 60 21.64 40.49 16.31
C GLU A 60 21.88 40.38 14.80
N ALA A 61 23.08 40.71 14.32
CA ALA A 61 23.46 40.52 12.91
C ALA A 61 23.55 39.04 12.54
N ALA A 62 23.96 38.18 13.47
CA ALA A 62 23.92 36.73 13.28
C ALA A 62 22.47 36.23 13.13
N LYS A 63 21.54 36.68 13.97
CA LYS A 63 20.09 36.35 13.83
C LYS A 63 19.51 36.83 12.50
N ALA A 64 19.79 38.08 12.11
CA ALA A 64 19.36 38.62 10.82
C ALA A 64 19.95 37.85 9.64
N TYR A 65 21.21 37.41 9.75
CA TYR A 65 21.87 36.56 8.77
C TYR A 65 21.20 35.19 8.64
N ILE A 66 20.84 34.54 9.77
CA ILE A 66 20.10 33.27 9.81
C ILE A 66 18.73 33.43 9.11
N LEU A 67 17.99 34.49 9.41
CA LEU A 67 16.70 34.77 8.78
C LEU A 67 16.84 35.02 7.27
N TYR A 68 17.82 35.82 6.85
CA TYR A 68 18.12 36.07 5.43
C TYR A 68 18.53 34.79 4.69
N ARG A 69 19.33 33.92 5.33
CA ARG A 69 19.65 32.58 4.80
C ARG A 69 18.38 31.77 4.59
N LYS A 70 17.54 31.65 5.62
CA LYS A 70 16.28 30.89 5.55
C LYS A 70 15.35 31.42 4.45
N GLN A 71 15.27 32.73 4.26
CA GLN A 71 14.49 33.34 3.18
C GLN A 71 15.09 33.05 1.79
N ARG A 72 16.41 33.09 1.65
CA ARG A 72 17.09 32.77 0.37
C ARG A 72 17.05 31.28 0.04
N GLU A 73 17.12 30.41 1.04
CA GLU A 73 16.86 28.97 0.89
C GLU A 73 15.43 28.74 0.41
N HIS A 74 14.45 29.42 1.01
CA HIS A 74 13.05 29.34 0.57
C HIS A 74 12.85 29.81 -0.88
N VAL A 75 13.44 30.95 -1.29
CA VAL A 75 13.36 31.44 -2.67
C VAL A 75 14.01 30.47 -3.66
N ARG A 76 15.19 29.91 -3.33
CA ARG A 76 15.85 28.91 -4.19
C ARG A 76 15.03 27.62 -4.29
N ALA A 77 14.42 27.18 -3.19
CA ALA A 77 13.51 26.03 -3.19
C ALA A 77 12.29 26.27 -4.10
N LEU A 78 11.76 27.50 -4.16
CA LEU A 78 10.65 27.88 -5.06
C LEU A 78 11.08 27.93 -6.55
N GLU A 79 12.25 28.50 -6.86
CA GLU A 79 12.80 28.54 -8.23
C GLU A 79 13.13 27.13 -8.75
N ASP A 80 13.74 26.28 -7.92
CA ASP A 80 14.00 24.86 -8.23
C ASP A 80 12.69 24.08 -8.45
N SER A 81 11.67 24.33 -7.62
CA SER A 81 10.35 23.69 -7.74
C SER A 81 9.66 23.98 -9.09
N SER A 82 9.72 25.23 -9.58
CA SER A 82 9.11 25.61 -10.87
C SER A 82 9.81 24.94 -12.06
N SER A 83 11.14 24.90 -12.05
CA SER A 83 11.94 24.21 -13.07
C SER A 83 11.69 22.70 -13.05
N ARG A 84 11.63 22.09 -11.87
CA ARG A 84 11.31 20.66 -11.71
C ARG A 84 9.92 20.33 -12.23
N TYR A 85 8.91 21.14 -11.92
CA TYR A 85 7.55 20.91 -12.39
C TYR A 85 7.47 20.93 -13.93
N ALA A 86 8.14 21.90 -14.56
CA ALA A 86 8.22 21.97 -16.02
C ALA A 86 8.94 20.75 -16.62
N SER A 87 10.03 20.30 -15.99
CA SER A 87 10.77 19.10 -16.39
C SER A 87 9.92 17.82 -16.25
N LEU A 88 9.19 17.66 -15.14
CA LEU A 88 8.34 16.51 -14.87
C LEU A 88 7.21 16.42 -15.90
N THR A 89 6.55 17.56 -16.15
CA THR A 89 5.49 17.68 -17.15
C THR A 89 6.01 17.33 -18.55
N LYS A 90 7.17 17.88 -18.93
CA LYS A 90 7.80 17.57 -20.21
C LYS A 90 8.15 16.08 -20.34
N SER A 91 8.76 15.50 -19.31
CA SER A 91 9.12 14.07 -19.29
C SER A 91 7.90 13.16 -19.40
N TYR A 92 6.77 13.53 -18.80
CA TYR A 92 5.53 12.77 -18.91
C TYR A 92 5.00 12.82 -20.35
N LEU A 93 4.92 14.03 -20.95
CA LEU A 93 4.40 14.24 -22.31
C LEU A 93 5.27 13.60 -23.41
N GLU A 94 6.59 13.55 -23.23
CA GLU A 94 7.54 12.97 -24.20
C GLU A 94 7.57 11.44 -24.18
N ARG A 95 6.86 10.78 -23.25
CA ARG A 95 6.78 9.32 -23.15
C ARG A 95 5.34 8.80 -23.28
N PRO A 96 4.67 9.01 -24.43
CA PRO A 96 3.28 8.61 -24.62
C PRO A 96 3.04 7.10 -24.58
N GLU A 97 4.07 6.27 -24.84
CA GLU A 97 3.90 4.81 -25.04
C GLU A 97 4.77 3.93 -24.12
N SER A 98 5.55 4.50 -23.19
CA SER A 98 6.30 3.68 -22.23
C SER A 98 6.32 4.33 -20.86
N THR A 99 5.85 3.56 -19.88
CA THR A 99 5.85 3.88 -18.45
C THR A 99 4.83 4.95 -18.04
N GLY A 100 3.58 4.51 -17.85
CA GLY A 100 2.93 4.89 -16.58
C GLY A 100 3.97 4.65 -15.48
N SER A 101 4.21 5.63 -14.61
CA SER A 101 5.15 5.46 -13.50
C SER A 101 4.91 4.09 -12.91
N GLN A 102 5.91 3.22 -12.93
CA GLN A 102 5.83 1.80 -12.59
C GLN A 102 5.39 1.52 -11.13
N GLU A 103 4.98 2.58 -10.41
CA GLU A 103 4.45 2.63 -9.05
C GLU A 103 3.07 3.34 -8.96
N MET A 104 2.69 4.21 -9.91
CA MET A 104 1.34 4.80 -9.95
C MET A 104 0.58 4.12 -11.08
N ASP A 105 -0.46 3.37 -10.75
CA ASP A 105 -1.36 2.59 -11.64
C ASP A 105 -2.08 3.41 -12.73
N ALA A 106 -1.53 4.54 -13.16
CA ALA A 106 -2.18 5.51 -14.02
C ALA A 106 -1.86 5.27 -15.50
N VAL A 107 -2.90 5.04 -16.31
CA VAL A 107 -2.82 5.09 -17.78
C VAL A 107 -2.33 6.48 -18.22
N TYR A 108 -1.48 6.52 -19.25
CA TYR A 108 -1.03 7.78 -19.86
C TYR A 108 -2.25 8.63 -20.23
N SER A 109 -2.44 9.73 -19.49
CA SER A 109 -3.62 10.58 -19.62
C SER A 109 -3.40 11.90 -18.88
N LEU A 110 -4.31 12.85 -19.07
CA LEU A 110 -4.32 14.08 -18.29
C LEU A 110 -4.46 13.82 -16.78
N GLY A 111 -5.28 12.85 -16.39
CA GLY A 111 -5.47 12.49 -14.99
C GLY A 111 -4.20 11.91 -14.36
N GLY A 112 -3.49 11.04 -15.09
CA GLY A 112 -2.19 10.49 -14.68
C GLY A 112 -1.11 11.56 -14.55
N LEU A 113 -1.08 12.55 -15.46
CA LEU A 113 -0.19 13.71 -15.36
C LEU A 113 -0.44 14.52 -14.08
N MET A 114 -1.71 14.81 -13.78
CA MET A 114 -2.08 15.55 -12.57
C MET A 114 -1.67 14.81 -11.30
N LEU A 115 -1.90 13.49 -11.24
CA LEU A 115 -1.49 12.65 -10.12
C LEU A 115 0.03 12.65 -9.96
N SER A 116 0.78 12.44 -11.03
CA SER A 116 2.25 12.41 -11.02
C SER A 116 2.84 13.72 -10.48
N ASN A 117 2.36 14.85 -11.00
CA ASN A 117 2.81 16.17 -10.57
C ASN A 117 2.45 16.46 -9.11
N SER A 118 1.21 16.16 -8.69
CA SER A 118 0.76 16.38 -7.31
C SER A 118 1.51 15.48 -6.32
N GLY A 119 1.78 14.23 -6.71
CA GLY A 119 2.50 13.26 -5.90
C GLY A 119 3.94 13.68 -5.62
N GLU A 120 4.65 14.21 -6.64
CA GLU A 120 6.01 14.70 -6.48
C GLU A 120 6.11 15.87 -5.50
N VAL A 121 5.21 16.85 -5.63
CA VAL A 121 5.15 18.01 -4.74
C VAL A 121 4.85 17.58 -3.30
N THR A 122 3.91 16.67 -3.13
CA THR A 122 3.50 16.17 -1.80
C THR A 122 4.62 15.36 -1.15
N ARG A 123 5.32 14.51 -1.91
CA ARG A 123 6.48 13.75 -1.43
C ARG A 123 7.59 14.67 -0.93
N HIS A 124 7.89 15.72 -1.69
CA HIS A 124 8.86 16.73 -1.26
C HIS A 124 8.44 17.45 0.02
N TYR A 125 7.15 17.76 0.18
CA TYR A 125 6.66 18.37 1.41
C TYR A 125 6.80 17.43 2.62
N TRP A 126 6.44 16.15 2.49
CA TRP A 126 6.65 15.16 3.54
C TRP A 126 8.12 15.06 3.95
N LEU A 127 9.01 14.81 2.99
CA LEU A 127 10.42 14.55 3.27
C LEU A 127 11.21 15.80 3.66
N GLY A 128 10.84 16.97 3.14
CA GLY A 128 11.59 18.22 3.34
C GLY A 128 11.03 19.13 4.43
N SER A 129 9.73 19.00 4.77
CA SER A 129 9.07 19.92 5.73
C SER A 129 8.47 19.22 6.95
N ILE A 130 8.09 17.95 6.84
CA ILE A 130 7.42 17.22 7.93
C ILE A 130 8.38 16.26 8.65
N PHE A 131 9.08 15.42 7.91
CA PHE A 131 10.00 14.44 8.48
C PHE A 131 11.36 15.07 8.75
N ASP A 132 12.03 14.57 9.80
CA ASP A 132 13.39 14.96 10.14
C ASP A 132 14.41 14.41 9.13
N GLU A 133 15.62 14.99 9.11
CA GLU A 133 16.68 14.63 8.16
C GLU A 133 17.07 13.15 8.24
N GLN A 134 17.12 12.55 9.44
CA GLN A 134 17.45 11.14 9.60
C GLN A 134 16.39 10.26 8.94
N SER A 135 15.11 10.60 9.13
CA SER A 135 13.97 9.91 8.51
C SER A 135 14.01 9.99 6.98
N ALA A 136 14.21 11.19 6.44
CA ALA A 136 14.30 11.40 4.99
C ALA A 136 15.51 10.67 4.38
N ARG A 137 16.65 10.72 5.07
CA ARG A 137 17.87 10.03 4.66
C ARG A 137 17.70 8.52 4.66
N ALA A 138 17.09 7.94 5.69
CA ALA A 138 16.84 6.49 5.76
C ALA A 138 15.95 6.00 4.61
N HIS A 139 14.94 6.79 4.23
CA HIS A 139 14.11 6.53 3.06
C HIS A 139 14.91 6.60 1.75
N ASN A 140 15.64 7.70 1.53
CA ASN A 140 16.37 7.97 0.29
C ASN A 140 17.53 6.99 0.07
N GLU A 141 18.23 6.63 1.13
CA GLU A 141 19.35 5.69 1.05
C GLU A 141 18.88 4.25 0.88
N GLY A 142 17.67 3.88 1.32
CA GLY A 142 17.12 2.53 1.18
C GLY A 142 17.23 1.65 2.43
N TRP A 143 17.39 2.23 3.63
CA TRP A 143 17.31 1.49 4.90
C TRP A 143 15.87 1.07 5.23
N LEU A 144 14.92 1.93 4.87
CA LEU A 144 13.49 1.70 4.98
C LEU A 144 12.78 2.37 3.81
N HIS A 145 11.50 2.06 3.63
CA HIS A 145 10.63 2.71 2.67
C HIS A 145 9.41 3.29 3.40
N ILE A 146 9.09 4.55 3.14
CA ILE A 146 7.94 5.24 3.72
C ILE A 146 6.88 5.25 2.64
N HIS A 147 5.75 4.58 2.88
CA HIS A 147 4.69 4.43 1.88
C HIS A 147 3.85 5.71 1.75
N ASP A 148 3.11 5.82 0.64
CA ASP A 148 2.06 6.80 0.43
C ASP A 148 2.48 8.26 0.55
N LEU A 149 3.72 8.58 0.13
CA LEU A 149 4.22 9.96 0.17
C LEU A 149 3.56 10.87 -0.88
N GLU A 150 2.78 10.32 -1.81
CA GLU A 150 2.09 11.12 -2.84
C GLU A 150 0.84 11.86 -2.32
N MET A 151 0.32 11.50 -1.16
CA MET A 151 -0.89 12.11 -0.59
C MET A 151 -0.66 12.60 0.84
N LEU A 152 -1.35 13.68 1.22
CA LEU A 152 -1.47 14.14 2.61
C LEU A 152 -2.67 13.46 3.26
N ALA A 153 -2.68 12.14 3.25
CA ALA A 153 -3.82 11.34 3.66
C ALA A 153 -3.39 10.19 4.58
N PRO A 154 -4.32 9.65 5.39
CA PRO A 154 -4.14 8.34 6.00
C PRO A 154 -4.10 7.22 4.92
N GLY A 155 -3.69 6.03 5.34
CA GLY A 155 -3.50 4.86 4.49
C GLY A 155 -4.81 4.25 4.01
N SER A 156 -5.34 3.27 4.73
CA SER A 156 -6.55 2.51 4.35
C SER A 156 -7.60 2.53 5.45
N ALA A 157 -8.85 2.21 5.10
CA ALA A 157 -9.95 2.17 6.06
C ALA A 157 -10.90 1.01 5.79
N GLY A 158 -11.38 0.38 6.86
CA GLY A 158 -12.54 -0.51 6.88
C GLY A 158 -13.79 0.24 7.31
N TRP A 159 -14.87 0.11 6.55
CA TRP A 159 -16.09 0.89 6.72
C TRP A 159 -17.23 0.02 7.22
N ASP A 160 -17.85 0.46 8.32
CA ASP A 160 -19.17 -0.01 8.73
C ASP A 160 -20.24 0.74 7.94
N ILE A 161 -20.80 0.08 6.93
CA ILE A 161 -21.77 0.69 6.02
C ILE A 161 -23.16 0.86 6.64
N ARG A 162 -23.41 0.39 7.87
CA ARG A 162 -24.68 0.67 8.57
C ARG A 162 -24.87 2.18 8.78
N GLY A 163 -23.77 2.92 9.01
CA GLY A 163 -23.80 4.37 9.07
C GLY A 163 -24.28 5.01 7.77
N LEU A 164 -23.83 4.50 6.61
CA LEU A 164 -24.29 4.94 5.29
C LEU A 164 -25.76 4.55 5.04
N ILE A 165 -26.16 3.34 5.43
CA ILE A 165 -27.55 2.86 5.31
C ILE A 165 -28.50 3.76 6.12
N GLN A 166 -28.13 4.14 7.33
CA GLN A 166 -28.97 4.94 8.23
C GLN A 166 -29.01 6.43 7.87
N LYS A 167 -27.88 7.02 7.45
CA LYS A 167 -27.76 8.46 7.22
C LYS A 167 -27.89 8.87 5.75
N GLY A 168 -27.67 7.93 4.84
CA GLY A 168 -27.42 8.22 3.41
C GLY A 168 -26.04 8.83 3.19
N LEU A 169 -25.68 9.05 1.92
CA LEU A 169 -24.40 9.67 1.56
C LEU A 169 -24.38 11.17 1.93
N HIS A 170 -23.83 11.51 3.10
CA HIS A 170 -23.73 12.88 3.61
C HIS A 170 -22.29 13.42 3.57
N VAL A 171 -22.11 14.61 2.99
CA VAL A 171 -20.86 15.38 3.05
C VAL A 171 -21.21 16.81 3.47
N ARG A 172 -20.65 17.27 4.59
CA ARG A 172 -20.97 18.58 5.16
C ARG A 172 -20.68 19.69 4.14
N GLY A 173 -21.67 20.58 3.92
CA GLY A 173 -21.54 21.70 2.99
C GLY A 173 -21.77 21.33 1.52
N GLN A 174 -22.11 20.09 1.22
CA GLN A 174 -22.45 19.62 -0.13
C GLN A 174 -23.86 19.01 -0.17
N ILE A 175 -24.36 18.78 -1.39
CA ILE A 175 -25.61 18.04 -1.60
C ILE A 175 -25.44 16.64 -1.04
N SER A 176 -26.42 16.21 -0.25
CA SER A 176 -26.41 14.90 0.42
C SER A 176 -27.54 14.02 -0.10
N SER A 177 -27.30 12.72 -0.17
CA SER A 177 -28.31 11.72 -0.51
C SER A 177 -29.10 11.31 0.74
N ARG A 178 -30.38 10.99 0.56
CA ARG A 178 -31.19 10.38 1.61
C ARG A 178 -30.77 8.91 1.83
N PRO A 179 -31.08 8.32 2.99
CA PRO A 179 -30.92 6.89 3.24
C PRO A 179 -31.47 6.04 2.09
N PRO A 180 -30.70 5.05 1.57
CA PRO A 180 -31.19 4.19 0.51
C PRO A 180 -32.36 3.33 1.00
N ARG A 181 -33.41 3.19 0.18
CA ARG A 181 -34.60 2.38 0.50
C ARG A 181 -34.65 1.02 -0.23
N HIS A 182 -33.87 0.90 -1.30
CA HIS A 182 -33.84 -0.28 -2.17
C HIS A 182 -32.38 -0.66 -2.45
N LEU A 183 -32.14 -1.94 -2.75
CA LEU A 183 -30.80 -2.48 -2.95
C LEU A 183 -30.00 -1.72 -4.04
N ASN A 184 -30.61 -1.40 -5.18
CA ASN A 184 -29.95 -0.63 -6.25
C ASN A 184 -29.53 0.77 -5.81
N ALA A 185 -30.35 1.44 -5.00
CA ALA A 185 -30.00 2.75 -4.46
C ALA A 185 -28.83 2.66 -3.48
N LEU A 186 -28.77 1.61 -2.65
CA LEU A 186 -27.63 1.34 -1.78
C LEU A 186 -26.36 1.07 -2.60
N CYS A 187 -26.41 0.20 -3.61
CA CYS A 187 -25.27 -0.11 -4.46
C CYS A 187 -24.72 1.14 -5.16
N ALA A 188 -25.60 1.98 -5.73
CA ALA A 188 -25.19 3.24 -6.34
C ALA A 188 -24.57 4.22 -5.31
N GLN A 189 -25.10 4.28 -4.09
CA GLN A 189 -24.50 5.10 -3.03
C GLN A 189 -23.14 4.54 -2.58
N LEU A 190 -22.95 3.22 -2.52
CA LEU A 190 -21.67 2.59 -2.19
C LEU A 190 -20.60 2.88 -3.24
N VAL A 191 -20.93 2.84 -4.53
CA VAL A 191 -20.01 3.26 -5.62
C VAL A 191 -19.52 4.69 -5.39
N ASN A 192 -20.44 5.61 -5.13
CA ASN A 192 -20.10 7.01 -4.87
C ASN A 192 -19.29 7.19 -3.58
N PHE A 193 -19.66 6.47 -2.52
CA PHE A 193 -18.98 6.50 -1.24
C PHE A 193 -17.51 6.08 -1.38
N ILE A 194 -17.25 4.90 -1.96
CA ILE A 194 -15.89 4.40 -2.18
C ILE A 194 -15.09 5.37 -3.07
N THR A 195 -15.70 5.87 -4.14
CA THR A 195 -15.06 6.82 -5.05
C THR A 195 -14.64 8.11 -4.34
N ILE A 196 -15.48 8.64 -3.45
CA ILE A 196 -15.13 9.83 -2.66
C ILE A 196 -14.00 9.49 -1.67
N MET A 197 -14.08 8.35 -0.98
CA MET A 197 -13.07 7.96 0.00
C MET A 197 -11.69 7.74 -0.63
N GLN A 198 -11.60 7.25 -1.86
CA GLN A 198 -10.32 7.16 -2.60
C GLN A 198 -9.63 8.53 -2.79
N ASN A 199 -10.34 9.65 -2.66
CA ASN A 199 -9.75 10.98 -2.73
C ASN A 199 -9.30 11.52 -1.35
N GLU A 200 -9.74 10.92 -0.25
CA GLU A 200 -9.38 11.32 1.12
C GLU A 200 -8.42 10.33 1.81
N TRP A 201 -8.14 9.19 1.18
CA TRP A 201 -7.30 8.10 1.66
C TRP A 201 -6.34 7.65 0.56
N SER A 202 -5.11 7.25 0.91
CA SER A 202 -4.11 6.84 -0.10
C SER A 202 -4.21 5.38 -0.52
N GLY A 203 -4.80 4.54 0.33
CA GLY A 203 -4.88 3.11 0.18
C GLY A 203 -6.32 2.60 0.08
N ALA A 204 -6.48 1.31 0.29
CA ALA A 204 -7.71 0.62 -0.04
C ALA A 204 -8.89 0.92 0.91
N GLN A 205 -10.09 0.79 0.36
CA GLN A 205 -11.36 1.00 1.06
C GLN A 205 -12.11 -0.33 1.20
N SER A 206 -12.17 -0.86 2.41
CA SER A 206 -12.82 -2.13 2.73
C SER A 206 -14.25 -1.91 3.21
N ILE A 207 -15.21 -2.68 2.72
CA ILE A 207 -16.56 -2.76 3.28
C ILE A 207 -16.71 -4.06 4.07
N SER A 208 -16.92 -3.93 5.38
CA SER A 208 -17.16 -5.07 6.27
C SER A 208 -18.61 -5.55 6.19
N HIS A 209 -18.85 -6.84 6.46
CA HIS A 209 -20.18 -7.45 6.57
C HIS A 209 -21.07 -7.20 5.35
N PHE A 210 -20.51 -7.32 4.15
CA PHE A 210 -21.15 -6.87 2.91
C PHE A 210 -22.46 -7.62 2.63
N ASP A 211 -22.44 -8.96 2.61
CA ASP A 211 -23.65 -9.76 2.39
C ASP A 211 -24.67 -9.58 3.52
N THR A 212 -24.22 -9.60 4.77
CA THR A 212 -25.08 -9.37 5.95
C THR A 212 -25.79 -8.01 5.89
N CYS A 213 -25.10 -6.93 5.51
CA CYS A 213 -25.68 -5.58 5.46
C CYS A 213 -26.66 -5.37 4.30
N LEU A 214 -26.47 -6.07 3.18
CA LEU A 214 -27.31 -5.94 1.99
C LEU A 214 -28.55 -6.85 2.05
N ALA A 215 -28.47 -7.99 2.73
CA ALA A 215 -29.53 -9.00 2.77
C ALA A 215 -30.92 -8.49 3.24
N PRO A 216 -31.04 -7.55 4.19
CA PRO A 216 -32.33 -6.97 4.57
C PRO A 216 -33.06 -6.29 3.41
N PHE A 217 -32.36 -5.66 2.48
CA PHE A 217 -32.97 -5.02 1.31
C PHE A 217 -33.55 -6.04 0.33
N VAL A 218 -32.86 -7.17 0.16
CA VAL A 218 -33.33 -8.30 -0.66
C VAL A 218 -34.61 -8.88 -0.05
N LYS A 219 -34.61 -9.09 1.27
CA LYS A 219 -35.73 -9.66 2.00
C LYS A 219 -36.95 -8.74 1.99
N LYS A 220 -36.75 -7.46 2.32
CA LYS A 220 -37.79 -6.44 2.39
C LYS A 220 -38.55 -6.29 1.08
N ASP A 221 -37.83 -6.23 -0.03
CA ASP A 221 -38.42 -6.02 -1.35
C ASP A 221 -38.84 -7.33 -2.05
N GLY A 222 -38.56 -8.50 -1.45
CA GLY A 222 -38.85 -9.81 -2.04
C GLY A 222 -38.15 -10.01 -3.39
N LEU A 223 -36.88 -9.61 -3.49
CA LEU A 223 -36.17 -9.58 -4.77
C LEU A 223 -35.90 -10.99 -5.31
N ARG A 224 -36.02 -11.13 -6.63
CA ARG A 224 -35.61 -12.34 -7.35
C ARG A 224 -34.10 -12.33 -7.62
N PRO A 225 -33.46 -13.51 -7.84
CA PRO A 225 -32.03 -13.59 -8.12
C PRO A 225 -31.53 -12.68 -9.25
N GLU A 226 -32.31 -12.49 -10.31
CA GLU A 226 -31.92 -11.62 -11.43
C GLU A 226 -31.88 -10.14 -11.04
N GLN A 227 -32.74 -9.73 -10.11
CA GLN A 227 -32.76 -8.36 -9.59
C GLN A 227 -31.58 -8.11 -8.66
N VAL A 228 -31.21 -9.11 -7.85
CA VAL A 228 -30.00 -9.04 -7.01
C VAL A 228 -28.75 -9.01 -7.87
N LYS A 229 -28.67 -9.84 -8.92
CA LYS A 229 -27.58 -9.80 -9.91
C LYS A 229 -27.45 -8.41 -10.55
N SER A 230 -28.55 -7.82 -11.01
CA SER A 230 -28.54 -6.46 -11.58
C SER A 230 -28.04 -5.39 -10.58
N ALA A 231 -28.32 -5.56 -9.29
CA ALA A 231 -27.76 -4.68 -8.26
C ALA A 231 -26.26 -4.87 -8.08
N MET A 232 -25.78 -6.12 -8.10
CA MET A 232 -24.35 -6.43 -8.01
C MET A 232 -23.59 -5.92 -9.25
N GLU A 233 -24.19 -6.00 -10.44
CA GLU A 233 -23.66 -5.37 -11.66
C GLU A 233 -23.47 -3.87 -11.49
N THR A 234 -24.47 -3.18 -10.91
CA THR A 234 -24.37 -1.74 -10.62
C THR A 234 -23.14 -1.41 -9.77
N LEU A 235 -22.88 -2.22 -8.74
CA LEU A 235 -21.73 -2.04 -7.86
C LEU A 235 -20.41 -2.38 -8.56
N VAL A 236 -20.30 -3.58 -9.14
CA VAL A 236 -19.06 -4.09 -9.75
C VAL A 236 -18.67 -3.21 -10.94
N TYR A 237 -19.59 -2.93 -11.86
CA TYR A 237 -19.28 -2.09 -13.02
C TYR A 237 -18.96 -0.66 -12.59
N GLY A 238 -19.68 -0.13 -11.60
CA GLY A 238 -19.43 1.21 -11.06
C GLY A 238 -18.02 1.37 -10.45
N LEU A 239 -17.53 0.36 -9.72
CA LEU A 239 -16.21 0.41 -9.08
C LEU A 239 -15.03 0.16 -10.02
N ASN A 240 -15.27 -0.51 -11.15
CA ASN A 240 -14.24 -0.75 -12.17
C ASN A 240 -14.26 0.27 -13.32
N THR A 241 -15.26 1.14 -13.37
CA THR A 241 -15.31 2.24 -14.34
C THR A 241 -14.60 3.47 -13.75
N PRO A 242 -13.52 3.99 -14.39
CA PRO A 242 -12.81 5.15 -13.89
C PRO A 242 -13.70 6.40 -13.82
N SER A 243 -13.75 7.09 -12.69
CA SER A 243 -14.70 8.20 -12.46
C SER A 243 -14.05 9.59 -12.30
N ARG A 244 -12.95 9.73 -11.53
CA ARG A 244 -12.26 11.04 -11.34
C ARG A 244 -10.77 10.87 -11.02
N TRP A 245 -9.93 11.76 -11.56
CA TRP A 245 -8.48 11.56 -11.88
C TRP A 245 -8.20 10.48 -12.95
N GLY A 246 -9.27 9.88 -13.50
CA GLY A 246 -9.34 9.39 -14.88
C GLY A 246 -8.42 8.23 -15.27
N THR A 247 -7.84 7.50 -14.31
CA THR A 247 -6.85 6.47 -14.67
C THR A 247 -6.93 5.18 -13.88
N GLN A 248 -7.53 5.15 -12.70
CA GLN A 248 -7.55 3.99 -11.82
C GLN A 248 -8.96 3.72 -11.29
N PRO A 249 -9.42 2.46 -11.33
CA PRO A 249 -10.52 1.99 -10.50
C PRO A 249 -10.28 2.27 -9.01
N ALA A 250 -11.35 2.28 -8.22
CA ALA A 250 -11.22 2.47 -6.78
C ALA A 250 -10.70 1.21 -6.09
N PHE A 251 -9.51 1.32 -5.48
CA PHE A 251 -8.92 0.20 -4.74
C PHE A 251 -9.82 -0.12 -3.54
N SER A 252 -10.58 -1.20 -3.68
CA SER A 252 -11.63 -1.57 -2.75
C SER A 252 -11.73 -3.06 -2.56
N ASN A 253 -12.29 -3.46 -1.42
CA ASN A 253 -12.62 -4.84 -1.12
C ASN A 253 -13.94 -4.93 -0.36
N VAL A 254 -14.58 -6.08 -0.43
CA VAL A 254 -15.83 -6.39 0.27
C VAL A 254 -15.64 -7.69 1.05
N VAL A 255 -16.08 -7.71 2.31
CA VAL A 255 -15.94 -8.87 3.20
C VAL A 255 -17.27 -9.59 3.34
N PHE A 256 -17.27 -10.89 3.07
CA PHE A 256 -18.43 -11.78 3.13
C PHE A 256 -18.38 -12.65 4.39
N ASP A 257 -19.50 -12.71 5.10
CA ASP A 257 -19.61 -13.38 6.39
C ASP A 257 -19.95 -14.88 6.29
N LEU A 258 -20.50 -15.32 5.15
CA LEU A 258 -21.13 -16.63 4.89
C LEU A 258 -22.41 -16.90 5.71
N CYS A 259 -22.36 -16.64 7.00
CA CYS A 259 -23.47 -16.74 7.94
C CYS A 259 -23.58 -15.46 8.77
N VAL A 260 -24.80 -15.17 9.25
CA VAL A 260 -25.05 -13.98 10.08
C VAL A 260 -24.14 -14.00 11.32
N PRO A 261 -23.35 -12.94 11.56
CA PRO A 261 -22.54 -12.81 12.77
C PRO A 261 -23.40 -13.02 14.03
N ARG A 262 -22.87 -13.76 15.01
CA ARG A 262 -23.65 -14.19 16.19
C ARG A 262 -24.22 -13.01 16.97
N GLU A 263 -23.41 -11.97 17.09
CA GLU A 263 -23.69 -10.68 17.71
C GLU A 263 -24.81 -9.88 17.01
N TRP A 264 -25.10 -10.17 15.74
CA TRP A 264 -26.09 -9.44 14.95
C TRP A 264 -27.39 -10.21 14.75
N LYS A 265 -27.46 -11.50 15.12
CA LYS A 265 -28.66 -12.33 14.89
C LYS A 265 -29.95 -11.68 15.38
N ASP A 266 -29.92 -11.09 16.58
CA ASP A 266 -31.09 -10.44 17.19
C ASP A 266 -31.18 -8.94 16.89
N ALA A 267 -30.18 -8.37 16.21
CA ALA A 267 -30.17 -6.95 15.88
C ALA A 267 -31.19 -6.65 14.77
N GLU A 268 -31.93 -5.56 14.97
CA GLU A 268 -32.89 -5.05 14.02
C GLU A 268 -32.17 -4.42 12.83
N ALA A 269 -32.43 -4.95 11.64
CA ALA A 269 -31.78 -4.55 10.41
C ALA A 269 -32.55 -3.45 9.66
N ASP A 270 -33.88 -3.45 9.80
CA ASP A 270 -34.77 -2.41 9.26
C ASP A 270 -35.93 -2.14 10.23
N PRO A 271 -35.89 -1.01 10.97
CA PRO A 271 -36.92 -0.66 11.95
C PRO A 271 -38.33 -0.51 11.38
N ASP A 272 -38.46 -0.15 10.10
CA ASP A 272 -39.76 0.07 9.47
C ASP A 272 -40.51 -1.25 9.20
N SER A 273 -39.76 -2.34 8.96
CA SER A 273 -40.32 -3.66 8.64
C SER A 273 -40.20 -4.67 9.78
N GLY A 274 -39.38 -4.37 10.80
CA GLY A 274 -39.08 -5.28 11.92
C GLY A 274 -38.17 -6.45 11.54
N ILE A 275 -37.54 -6.41 10.36
CA ILE A 275 -36.62 -7.46 9.89
C ILE A 275 -35.37 -7.46 10.77
N ARG A 276 -34.96 -8.65 11.22
CA ARG A 276 -33.69 -8.88 11.93
C ARG A 276 -32.67 -9.52 11.00
N TYR A 277 -31.38 -9.30 11.27
CA TYR A 277 -30.33 -9.92 10.45
C TYR A 277 -30.38 -11.45 10.50
N GLY A 278 -30.75 -12.05 11.64
CA GLY A 278 -30.89 -13.50 11.78
C GLY A 278 -31.89 -14.14 10.82
N ASP A 279 -32.83 -13.36 10.26
CA ASP A 279 -33.84 -13.85 9.33
C ASP A 279 -33.35 -13.81 7.86
N CYS A 280 -32.15 -13.31 7.59
CA CYS A 280 -31.68 -12.95 6.26
C CYS A 280 -30.67 -13.93 5.62
N GLU A 281 -30.44 -15.12 6.21
CA GLU A 281 -29.45 -16.09 5.70
C GLU A 281 -29.68 -16.50 4.22
N PRO A 282 -30.92 -16.81 3.76
CA PRO A 282 -31.17 -17.12 2.35
C PRO A 282 -30.83 -15.94 1.42
N GLU A 283 -31.09 -14.72 1.87
CA GLU A 283 -30.80 -13.51 1.10
C GLU A 283 -29.31 -13.19 1.04
N MET A 284 -28.54 -13.51 2.10
CA MET A 284 -27.07 -13.44 2.06
C MET A 284 -26.50 -14.39 1.00
N GLN A 285 -27.00 -15.63 0.93
CA GLN A 285 -26.59 -16.58 -0.09
C GLN A 285 -26.91 -16.06 -1.50
N MET A 286 -28.11 -15.52 -1.72
CA MET A 286 -28.50 -14.94 -3.02
C MET A 286 -27.56 -13.79 -3.45
N ILE A 287 -27.11 -12.96 -2.50
CA ILE A 287 -26.13 -11.89 -2.77
C ILE A 287 -24.79 -12.49 -3.19
N ARG A 288 -24.30 -13.53 -2.52
CA ARG A 288 -23.04 -14.20 -2.87
C ARG A 288 -23.11 -14.81 -4.26
N GLU A 289 -24.12 -15.61 -4.54
CA GLU A 289 -24.33 -16.23 -5.85
C GLU A 289 -24.38 -15.17 -6.97
N ALA A 290 -25.15 -14.09 -6.76
CA ALA A 290 -25.25 -12.98 -7.69
C ALA A 290 -23.91 -12.26 -7.91
N PHE A 291 -23.21 -11.91 -6.83
CA PHE A 291 -21.96 -11.17 -6.88
C PHE A 291 -20.85 -11.98 -7.58
N PHE A 292 -20.67 -13.24 -7.19
CA PHE A 292 -19.66 -14.10 -7.79
C PHE A 292 -20.01 -14.51 -9.22
N SER A 293 -21.30 -14.60 -9.58
CA SER A 293 -21.70 -14.75 -10.98
C SER A 293 -21.24 -13.56 -11.84
N VAL A 294 -21.41 -12.32 -11.37
CA VAL A 294 -20.93 -11.13 -12.10
C VAL A 294 -19.41 -11.16 -12.27
N LEU A 295 -18.67 -11.54 -11.24
CA LEU A 295 -17.21 -11.70 -11.34
C LEU A 295 -16.80 -12.83 -12.29
N ALA A 296 -17.53 -13.93 -12.28
CA ALA A 296 -17.27 -15.06 -13.18
C ALA A 296 -17.61 -14.73 -14.64
N ASP A 297 -18.59 -13.87 -14.92
CA ASP A 297 -18.95 -13.46 -16.28
C ASP A 297 -17.81 -12.63 -16.93
N GLY A 298 -17.23 -11.70 -16.17
CA GLY A 298 -16.20 -10.77 -16.66
C GLY A 298 -16.79 -9.59 -17.45
N ASP A 299 -15.93 -8.76 -18.01
CA ASP A 299 -16.31 -7.63 -18.86
C ASP A 299 -16.72 -8.07 -20.28
N THR A 300 -17.11 -7.11 -21.11
CA THR A 300 -17.53 -7.36 -22.50
C THR A 300 -16.44 -7.96 -23.39
N GLU A 301 -15.17 -7.85 -23.01
CA GLU A 301 -14.03 -8.43 -23.70
C GLU A 301 -13.53 -9.72 -23.03
N GLY A 302 -14.16 -10.16 -21.93
CA GLY A 302 -13.78 -11.35 -21.17
C GLY A 302 -12.68 -11.13 -20.13
N ARG A 303 -12.36 -9.87 -19.79
CA ARG A 303 -11.46 -9.49 -18.70
C ARG A 303 -12.15 -9.66 -17.34
N GLY A 304 -11.42 -10.12 -16.35
CA GLY A 304 -11.91 -10.16 -14.97
C GLY A 304 -11.96 -8.77 -14.36
N PHE A 305 -12.90 -8.55 -13.42
CA PHE A 305 -12.95 -7.32 -12.64
C PHE A 305 -11.94 -7.38 -11.48
N PRO A 306 -10.96 -6.46 -11.40
CA PRO A 306 -10.00 -6.44 -10.29
C PRO A 306 -10.63 -6.00 -8.95
N PHE A 307 -11.71 -5.21 -8.98
CA PHE A 307 -12.35 -4.66 -7.78
C PHE A 307 -13.88 -4.87 -7.76
N PRO A 308 -14.55 -4.70 -6.61
CA PRO A 308 -13.92 -4.81 -5.29
C PRO A 308 -13.38 -6.23 -5.11
N ILE A 309 -12.24 -6.37 -4.43
CA ILE A 309 -11.69 -7.70 -4.13
C ILE A 309 -12.63 -8.38 -3.14
N PRO A 310 -13.21 -9.55 -3.48
CA PRO A 310 -14.03 -10.27 -2.52
C PRO A 310 -13.16 -11.04 -1.54
N VAL A 311 -13.46 -10.86 -0.26
CA VAL A 311 -12.83 -11.56 0.86
C VAL A 311 -13.88 -12.41 1.53
N ILE A 312 -13.70 -13.73 1.56
CA ILE A 312 -14.59 -14.67 2.25
C ILE A 312 -13.98 -15.04 3.59
N ARG A 313 -14.75 -14.87 4.67
CA ARG A 313 -14.38 -15.40 5.98
C ARG A 313 -14.57 -16.92 6.01
N ILE A 314 -13.55 -17.62 6.48
CA ILE A 314 -13.51 -19.09 6.58
C ILE A 314 -13.41 -19.63 8.02
N ASP A 315 -13.73 -18.83 9.04
CA ASP A 315 -13.69 -19.26 10.45
C ASP A 315 -14.86 -20.18 10.82
N GLY A 316 -14.74 -21.46 10.50
CA GLY A 316 -15.71 -22.50 10.89
C GLY A 316 -16.88 -22.68 9.92
N ALA A 317 -16.81 -22.08 8.74
CA ALA A 317 -17.71 -22.33 7.62
C ALA A 317 -16.89 -22.46 6.33
N CYS A 318 -17.26 -23.42 5.49
CA CYS A 318 -16.72 -23.54 4.14
C CYS A 318 -17.72 -22.93 3.16
N PRO A 319 -17.28 -22.13 2.18
CA PRO A 319 -18.15 -21.73 1.08
C PRO A 319 -18.56 -22.97 0.27
N GLU A 320 -19.84 -23.05 -0.08
CA GLU A 320 -20.41 -24.19 -0.81
C GLU A 320 -20.91 -23.80 -2.20
N GLU A 321 -21.07 -22.49 -2.43
CA GLU A 321 -21.60 -21.92 -3.66
C GLU A 321 -20.64 -22.16 -4.83
N ARG A 322 -21.18 -22.65 -5.95
CA ARG A 322 -20.39 -23.02 -7.12
C ARG A 322 -19.75 -21.79 -7.78
N GLU A 323 -20.47 -20.68 -7.79
CA GLU A 323 -20.11 -19.40 -8.41
C GLU A 323 -18.82 -18.84 -7.80
N ILE A 324 -18.62 -19.01 -6.49
CA ILE A 324 -17.39 -18.62 -5.78
C ILE A 324 -16.17 -19.28 -6.43
N PHE A 325 -16.23 -20.59 -6.63
CA PHE A 325 -15.10 -21.34 -7.16
C PHE A 325 -14.99 -21.26 -8.68
N GLU A 326 -16.06 -20.93 -9.41
CA GLU A 326 -15.99 -20.57 -10.82
C GLU A 326 -15.26 -19.25 -11.03
N ALA A 327 -15.57 -18.23 -10.23
CA ALA A 327 -14.82 -16.98 -10.21
C ALA A 327 -13.35 -17.22 -9.84
N ALA A 328 -13.07 -18.13 -8.90
CA ALA A 328 -11.71 -18.46 -8.48
C ALA A 328 -10.92 -19.16 -9.59
N ALA A 329 -11.55 -20.12 -10.27
CA ALA A 329 -10.92 -20.85 -11.37
C ALA A 329 -10.64 -19.96 -12.59
N ARG A 330 -11.56 -19.02 -12.91
CA ARG A 330 -11.42 -18.13 -14.08
C ARG A 330 -10.48 -16.96 -13.80
N TYR A 331 -10.72 -16.25 -12.70
CA TYR A 331 -10.11 -14.94 -12.44
C TYR A 331 -9.39 -14.86 -11.08
N GLY A 332 -9.33 -15.95 -10.31
CA GLY A 332 -8.56 -16.03 -9.06
C GLY A 332 -9.22 -15.43 -7.82
N ASN A 333 -10.42 -14.87 -7.92
CA ASN A 333 -11.17 -14.34 -6.79
C ASN A 333 -12.16 -15.39 -6.26
N PRO A 334 -12.34 -15.57 -4.94
CA PRO A 334 -12.00 -14.64 -3.86
C PRO A 334 -10.66 -14.89 -3.14
N VAL A 335 -10.37 -13.98 -2.22
CA VAL A 335 -9.41 -14.17 -1.13
C VAL A 335 -10.13 -14.84 0.03
N PHE A 336 -9.52 -15.87 0.63
CA PHE A 336 -10.01 -16.54 1.82
C PHE A 336 -9.23 -16.05 3.03
N ALA A 337 -9.94 -15.58 4.06
CA ALA A 337 -9.35 -15.00 5.25
C ALA A 337 -9.92 -15.61 6.54
N ARG A 338 -9.02 -15.91 7.48
CA ARG A 338 -9.33 -16.25 8.86
C ARG A 338 -9.21 -14.99 9.72
N ASN A 339 -10.10 -14.85 10.68
CA ASN A 339 -10.09 -13.77 11.66
C ASN A 339 -9.48 -14.20 13.00
N SER A 340 -8.85 -15.39 13.05
CA SER A 340 -8.14 -15.90 14.22
C SER A 340 -6.69 -16.21 13.86
N PRO A 341 -5.70 -15.48 14.44
CA PRO A 341 -5.86 -14.33 15.32
C PRO A 341 -6.45 -13.11 14.59
N PRO A 342 -7.08 -12.16 15.32
CA PRO A 342 -7.59 -10.93 14.73
C PRO A 342 -6.49 -10.18 13.99
N MET A 343 -6.75 -9.80 12.74
CA MET A 343 -5.78 -9.13 11.89
C MET A 343 -6.31 -7.75 11.48
N GLU A 344 -5.48 -6.74 11.66
CA GLU A 344 -5.74 -5.39 11.19
C GLU A 344 -5.45 -5.24 9.69
N GLY A 345 -6.11 -4.30 9.05
CA GLY A 345 -5.82 -3.87 7.68
C GLY A 345 -6.66 -4.47 6.59
N PHE A 346 -6.04 -4.67 5.42
CA PHE A 346 -6.75 -4.76 4.14
C PHE A 346 -7.78 -5.92 4.08
N PHE A 347 -7.55 -6.99 4.83
CA PHE A 347 -8.45 -8.15 4.93
C PHE A 347 -9.16 -8.23 6.28
N SER A 348 -9.18 -7.14 7.05
CA SER A 348 -9.73 -7.11 8.41
C SER A 348 -11.25 -7.21 8.42
N TRP A 349 -11.73 -7.78 9.51
CA TRP A 349 -13.12 -8.07 9.83
C TRP A 349 -13.90 -6.83 10.28
N GLU A 350 -13.30 -5.98 11.11
CA GLU A 350 -14.03 -4.94 11.83
C GLU A 350 -14.10 -3.61 11.05
N GLY A 351 -15.32 -3.10 10.86
CA GLY A 351 -15.53 -1.74 10.39
C GLY A 351 -15.05 -0.70 11.41
N GLY A 352 -14.62 0.47 10.94
CA GLY A 352 -14.13 1.56 11.79
C GLY A 352 -12.64 1.43 12.19
N ARG A 353 -11.94 0.40 11.70
CA ARG A 353 -10.48 0.26 11.80
C ARG A 353 -9.82 0.99 10.62
N CYS A 354 -8.75 1.73 10.89
CA CYS A 354 -8.02 2.44 9.83
C CYS A 354 -6.50 2.40 10.03
N SER A 355 -5.77 2.36 8.92
CA SER A 355 -4.32 2.51 8.86
C SER A 355 -3.97 3.98 8.64
N LEU A 356 -3.11 4.53 9.49
CA LEU A 356 -2.60 5.89 9.33
C LEU A 356 -1.33 5.95 8.46
N GLY A 357 -0.80 4.80 8.07
CA GLY A 357 0.36 4.68 7.18
C GLY A 357 1.24 3.48 7.49
N ALA A 358 2.16 3.20 6.57
CA ALA A 358 3.11 2.11 6.68
C ALA A 358 4.56 2.53 6.41
N VAL A 359 5.50 1.84 7.05
CA VAL A 359 6.94 1.91 6.76
C VAL A 359 7.50 0.50 6.65
N THR A 360 8.20 0.18 5.56
CA THR A 360 8.79 -1.15 5.32
C THR A 360 10.30 -1.14 5.60
N LEU A 361 10.78 -2.10 6.38
CA LEU A 361 12.19 -2.28 6.71
C LEU A 361 12.90 -3.12 5.63
N ASN A 362 14.07 -2.67 5.15
CA ASN A 362 14.89 -3.40 4.18
C ASN A 362 15.76 -4.45 4.89
N LEU A 363 15.20 -5.65 5.12
CA LEU A 363 15.93 -6.73 5.80
C LEU A 363 17.22 -7.18 5.07
N PRO A 364 17.25 -7.32 3.73
CA PRO A 364 18.46 -7.64 2.99
C PRO A 364 19.64 -6.71 3.30
N ARG A 365 19.42 -5.40 3.28
CA ARG A 365 20.46 -4.40 3.61
C ARG A 365 20.93 -4.51 5.05
N ILE A 366 19.99 -4.65 6.00
CA ILE A 366 20.34 -4.80 7.41
C ILE A 366 21.21 -6.05 7.60
N ALA A 367 20.85 -7.17 6.98
CA ALA A 367 21.62 -8.41 7.00
C ALA A 367 23.00 -8.27 6.36
N TRP A 368 23.08 -7.71 5.14
CA TRP A 368 24.34 -7.50 4.42
C TRP A 368 25.33 -6.63 5.21
N SER A 369 24.83 -5.60 5.90
CA SER A 369 25.68 -4.68 6.65
C SER A 369 26.12 -5.24 8.02
N SER A 370 25.62 -6.39 8.45
CA SER A 370 25.82 -6.95 9.79
C SER A 370 26.91 -8.01 9.81
N ARG A 371 27.76 -7.98 10.86
CA ARG A 371 28.92 -8.89 11.00
C ARG A 371 28.55 -10.20 11.69
N ASP A 372 27.47 -10.19 12.46
CA ASP A 372 26.99 -11.27 13.30
C ASP A 372 25.50 -11.05 13.63
N GLU A 373 24.89 -12.03 14.29
CA GLU A 373 23.47 -11.98 14.67
C GLU A 373 23.18 -10.83 15.64
N GLU A 374 24.08 -10.51 16.57
CA GLU A 374 23.90 -9.44 17.54
C GLU A 374 23.86 -8.05 16.88
N SER A 375 24.80 -7.76 15.98
CA SER A 375 24.84 -6.51 15.22
C SER A 375 23.65 -6.38 14.27
N PHE A 376 23.12 -7.48 13.75
CA PHE A 376 21.87 -7.49 12.99
C PHE A 376 20.69 -7.02 13.83
N PHE A 377 20.45 -7.62 14.99
CA PHE A 377 19.31 -7.26 15.83
C PHE A 377 19.40 -5.82 16.37
N ARG A 378 20.61 -5.34 16.67
CA ARG A 378 20.82 -3.93 17.05
C ARG A 378 20.39 -2.96 15.95
N LYS A 379 20.84 -3.19 14.71
CA LYS A 379 20.45 -2.36 13.56
C LYS A 379 18.98 -2.49 13.22
N LEU A 380 18.42 -3.69 13.35
CA LEU A 380 16.99 -3.93 13.15
C LEU A 380 16.16 -3.11 14.14
N GLU A 381 16.56 -3.10 15.41
CA GLU A 381 15.91 -2.30 16.45
C GLU A 381 16.00 -0.80 16.14
N GLU A 382 17.19 -0.29 15.82
CA GLU A 382 17.40 1.11 15.45
C GLU A 382 16.50 1.53 14.28
N THR A 383 16.43 0.68 13.24
CA THR A 383 15.62 0.95 12.04
C THR A 383 14.12 0.86 12.34
N ALA A 384 13.69 -0.12 13.14
CA ALA A 384 12.29 -0.29 13.55
C ALA A 384 11.81 0.88 14.45
N ARG A 385 12.65 1.36 15.38
CA ARG A 385 12.34 2.53 16.21
C ARG A 385 12.30 3.82 15.39
N LEU A 386 13.14 3.96 14.38
CA LEU A 386 13.06 5.07 13.42
C LEU A 386 11.73 5.02 12.63
N ALA A 387 11.34 3.83 12.14
CA ALA A 387 10.06 3.63 11.47
C ALA A 387 8.87 4.01 12.37
N ALA A 388 8.90 3.61 13.65
CA ALA A 388 7.88 3.99 14.62
C ALA A 388 7.80 5.53 14.80
N ARG A 389 8.93 6.22 14.90
CA ARG A 389 8.97 7.70 15.01
C ARG A 389 8.41 8.40 13.77
N ILE A 390 8.70 7.88 12.58
CA ILE A 390 8.15 8.39 11.30
C ILE A 390 6.63 8.27 11.31
N LEU A 391 6.13 7.10 11.68
CA LEU A 391 4.70 6.81 11.70
C LEU A 391 3.95 7.62 12.75
N GLU A 392 4.55 7.83 13.92
CA GLU A 392 3.99 8.69 14.97
C GLU A 392 3.91 10.16 14.52
N THR A 393 4.95 10.66 13.85
CA THR A 393 4.93 12.00 13.23
C THR A 393 3.78 12.11 12.21
N ARG A 394 3.64 11.12 11.33
CA ARG A 394 2.53 11.07 10.36
C ARG A 394 1.17 11.06 11.04
N ARG A 395 0.96 10.21 12.05
CA ARG A 395 -0.26 10.12 12.85
C ARG A 395 -0.67 11.49 13.40
N GLN A 396 0.26 12.23 14.00
CA GLN A 396 -0.01 13.56 14.55
C GLN A 396 -0.42 14.58 13.48
N VAL A 397 0.28 14.60 12.34
CA VAL A 397 0.00 15.52 11.24
C VAL A 397 -1.37 15.22 10.60
N ILE A 398 -1.65 13.96 10.31
CA ILE A 398 -2.93 13.55 9.70
C ILE A 398 -4.10 13.82 10.64
N ARG A 399 -3.96 13.57 11.95
CA ARG A 399 -5.00 13.92 12.93
C ARG A 399 -5.29 15.42 12.93
N ARG A 400 -4.25 16.26 12.91
CA ARG A 400 -4.43 17.72 12.82
C ARG A 400 -5.18 18.13 11.54
N PHE A 401 -4.88 17.50 10.41
CA PHE A 401 -5.61 17.77 9.16
C PHE A 401 -7.07 17.33 9.24
N PHE A 402 -7.35 16.17 9.83
CA PHE A 402 -8.71 15.69 10.08
C PHE A 402 -9.52 16.64 10.98
N ASP A 403 -8.91 17.09 12.07
CA ASP A 403 -9.56 18.02 13.00
C ASP A 403 -9.85 19.37 12.33
N SER A 404 -8.92 19.85 11.50
CA SER A 404 -9.08 21.08 10.70
C SER A 404 -10.13 20.98 9.59
N GLY A 405 -10.61 19.77 9.28
CA GLY A 405 -11.66 19.54 8.29
C GLY A 405 -11.17 19.26 6.87
N LEU A 406 -9.92 18.81 6.68
CA LEU A 406 -9.37 18.47 5.36
C LEU A 406 -10.03 17.22 4.73
N TYR A 407 -10.66 16.36 5.53
CA TYR A 407 -11.33 15.12 5.11
C TYR A 407 -12.85 15.16 5.41
N PRO A 408 -13.62 16.01 4.71
CA PRO A 408 -15.01 16.29 5.05
C PRO A 408 -15.96 15.08 4.89
N CYS A 409 -15.70 14.16 3.95
CA CYS A 409 -16.51 12.95 3.80
C CYS A 409 -16.20 11.97 4.93
N THR A 410 -14.91 11.70 5.17
CA THR A 410 -14.43 10.82 6.25
C THR A 410 -15.01 11.24 7.59
N LYS A 411 -15.03 12.54 7.90
CA LYS A 411 -15.58 13.10 9.14
C LYS A 411 -17.10 12.90 9.30
N GLY A 412 -17.81 12.57 8.23
CA GLY A 412 -19.23 12.20 8.28
C GLY A 412 -19.48 10.79 8.81
N TYR A 413 -18.48 9.91 8.72
CA TYR A 413 -18.59 8.48 9.05
C TYR A 413 -17.63 8.02 10.14
N LEU A 414 -16.54 8.74 10.39
CA LEU A 414 -15.63 8.54 11.51
C LEU A 414 -15.67 9.76 12.42
N GLU A 415 -15.82 9.51 13.72
CA GLU A 415 -15.80 10.57 14.74
C GLU A 415 -14.38 11.08 15.00
N SER A 416 -13.39 10.18 14.95
CA SER A 416 -11.97 10.49 15.14
C SER A 416 -11.09 9.48 14.40
N LEU A 417 -9.79 9.78 14.31
CA LEU A 417 -8.76 8.86 13.82
C LEU A 417 -7.95 8.22 14.97
N ASP A 418 -8.44 8.32 16.20
CA ASP A 418 -7.74 7.90 17.42
C ASP A 418 -7.58 6.39 17.51
N SER A 419 -8.51 5.65 16.91
CA SER A 419 -8.45 4.19 16.81
C SER A 419 -7.43 3.71 15.78
N GLY A 420 -6.93 4.60 14.92
CA GLY A 420 -6.08 4.26 13.78
C GLY A 420 -4.73 3.68 14.18
N TYR A 421 -4.32 2.64 13.49
CA TYR A 421 -3.04 1.95 13.73
C TYR A 421 -1.98 2.35 12.71
N CYS A 422 -0.72 2.05 13.02
CA CYS A 422 0.43 2.24 12.14
C CYS A 422 1.11 0.91 11.84
N ALA A 423 1.54 0.69 10.59
CA ALA A 423 2.10 -0.59 10.17
C ALA A 423 3.63 -0.51 9.98
N ILE A 424 4.36 -1.38 10.66
CA ILE A 424 5.77 -1.65 10.35
C ILE A 424 5.81 -2.91 9.49
N GLY A 425 6.19 -2.75 8.24
CA GLY A 425 6.31 -3.82 7.26
C GLY A 425 7.73 -4.36 7.12
N VAL A 426 7.87 -5.54 6.53
CA VAL A 426 9.17 -6.10 6.14
C VAL A 426 9.19 -6.50 4.68
N ILE A 427 10.38 -6.69 4.13
CA ILE A 427 10.62 -7.22 2.78
C ILE A 427 11.93 -8.01 2.72
N GLY A 428 12.00 -8.99 1.82
CA GLY A 428 13.26 -9.65 1.44
C GLY A 428 13.84 -10.56 2.51
N MET A 429 13.02 -11.21 3.34
CA MET A 429 13.55 -12.12 4.37
C MET A 429 14.38 -13.27 3.76
N ASN A 430 13.98 -13.76 2.59
CA ASN A 430 14.76 -14.77 1.86
C ASN A 430 16.17 -14.28 1.55
N GLU A 431 16.28 -13.09 0.95
CA GLU A 431 17.58 -12.50 0.62
C GLU A 431 18.33 -12.04 1.89
N ALA A 432 17.64 -11.67 2.96
CA ALA A 432 18.25 -11.39 4.26
C ALA A 432 18.97 -12.63 4.82
N CYS A 433 18.35 -13.81 4.73
CA CYS A 433 18.99 -15.07 5.14
C CYS A 433 20.24 -15.38 4.28
N GLN A 434 20.19 -15.07 2.98
CA GLN A 434 21.32 -15.31 2.06
C GLN A 434 22.48 -14.34 2.29
N ASN A 435 22.16 -13.06 2.56
CA ASN A 435 23.12 -11.98 2.76
C ASN A 435 23.72 -11.94 4.16
N ALA A 436 23.05 -12.46 5.18
CA ALA A 436 23.59 -12.58 6.52
C ALA A 436 24.81 -13.51 6.52
N CYS A 437 25.99 -12.96 6.79
CA CYS A 437 27.25 -13.71 6.76
C CYS A 437 27.34 -14.86 7.79
N PHE A 438 26.47 -14.83 8.78
CA PHE A 438 26.30 -15.83 9.81
C PHE A 438 25.14 -16.81 9.53
N ILE A 439 24.49 -16.74 8.37
CA ILE A 439 23.42 -17.68 7.94
C ILE A 439 23.78 -18.32 6.59
N HIS A 440 23.97 -17.49 5.54
CA HIS A 440 24.31 -17.90 4.17
C HIS A 440 23.40 -19.00 3.56
N GLN A 441 22.13 -19.03 3.94
CA GLN A 441 21.13 -20.00 3.48
C GLN A 441 19.82 -19.28 3.14
N ASP A 442 18.89 -19.95 2.49
CA ASP A 442 17.56 -19.42 2.14
C ASP A 442 16.49 -19.87 3.15
N LEU A 443 15.23 -19.49 2.90
CA LEU A 443 14.08 -19.87 3.72
C LEU A 443 13.64 -21.35 3.59
N ARG A 444 14.19 -22.12 2.65
CA ARG A 444 13.93 -23.58 2.62
C ARG A 444 14.74 -24.30 3.69
N SER A 445 15.87 -23.73 4.10
CA SER A 445 16.72 -24.29 5.13
C SER A 445 16.13 -24.17 6.54
N GLY A 446 16.40 -25.15 7.41
CA GLY A 446 16.02 -25.08 8.82
C GLY A 446 16.68 -23.91 9.57
N ARG A 447 17.92 -23.54 9.19
CA ARG A 447 18.64 -22.41 9.78
C ARG A 447 18.03 -21.07 9.37
N GLY A 448 17.70 -20.89 8.09
CA GLY A 448 17.03 -19.69 7.58
C GLY A 448 15.65 -19.51 8.19
N GLN A 449 14.86 -20.59 8.33
CA GLN A 449 13.57 -20.55 9.01
C GLN A 449 13.69 -20.16 10.48
N ALA A 450 14.65 -20.74 11.21
CA ALA A 450 14.88 -20.40 12.61
C ALA A 450 15.28 -18.93 12.77
N PHE A 451 16.12 -18.40 11.87
CA PHE A 451 16.48 -16.99 11.86
C PHE A 451 15.26 -16.11 11.57
N ALA A 452 14.49 -16.40 10.51
CA ALA A 452 13.30 -15.63 10.16
C ALA A 452 12.26 -15.57 11.29
N VAL A 453 12.05 -16.70 12.00
CA VAL A 453 11.19 -16.75 13.19
C VAL A 453 11.69 -15.81 14.28
N LYS A 454 13.00 -15.82 14.59
CA LYS A 454 13.58 -14.89 15.58
C LYS A 454 13.40 -13.42 15.16
N VAL A 455 13.62 -13.11 13.89
CA VAL A 455 13.44 -11.75 13.36
C VAL A 455 11.99 -11.29 13.48
N LEU A 456 11.04 -12.13 13.09
CA LEU A 456 9.61 -11.82 13.18
C LEU A 456 9.14 -11.68 14.63
N GLN A 457 9.55 -12.58 15.52
CA GLN A 457 9.24 -12.46 16.96
C GLN A 457 9.79 -11.16 17.53
N PHE A 458 11.04 -10.80 17.22
CA PHE A 458 11.65 -9.56 17.69
C PHE A 458 10.88 -8.31 17.23
N LEU A 459 10.51 -8.25 15.95
CA LEU A 459 9.70 -7.16 15.43
C LEU A 459 8.28 -7.17 16.01
N ARG A 460 7.72 -8.35 16.26
CA ARG A 460 6.43 -8.52 16.90
C ARG A 460 6.45 -7.92 18.30
N ASP A 461 7.45 -8.27 19.11
CA ASP A 461 7.64 -7.73 20.45
C ASP A 461 7.78 -6.20 20.45
N ILE A 462 8.51 -5.64 19.48
CA ILE A 462 8.60 -4.17 19.32
C ILE A 462 7.22 -3.59 19.00
N THR A 463 6.53 -4.10 17.99
CA THR A 463 5.22 -3.55 17.57
C THR A 463 4.17 -3.67 18.67
N ASP A 464 4.11 -4.78 19.40
CA ASP A 464 3.19 -5.00 20.52
C ASP A 464 3.51 -4.11 21.73
N SER A 465 4.76 -3.65 21.88
CA SER A 465 5.14 -2.68 22.92
C SER A 465 4.75 -1.23 22.60
N LEU A 466 4.34 -0.94 21.37
CA LEU A 466 4.02 0.41 20.89
C LEU A 466 2.50 0.59 20.77
N ASP A 467 2.02 1.81 20.99
CA ASP A 467 0.59 2.10 20.94
C ASP A 467 0.02 2.04 19.51
N ARG A 468 -0.85 1.05 19.28
CA ARG A 468 -1.54 0.79 18.01
C ARG A 468 -0.56 0.62 16.85
N PHE A 469 0.44 -0.23 17.02
CA PHE A 469 1.31 -0.67 15.95
C PHE A 469 1.05 -2.12 15.58
N VAL A 470 1.24 -2.44 14.30
CA VAL A 470 1.10 -3.80 13.77
C VAL A 470 2.31 -4.18 12.94
N LEU A 471 2.64 -5.47 12.96
CA LEU A 471 3.62 -6.07 12.05
C LEU A 471 2.91 -6.51 10.78
N MET A 472 3.39 -6.03 9.62
CA MET A 472 2.76 -6.25 8.31
C MET A 472 3.65 -7.01 7.34
N ALA A 473 3.04 -7.90 6.57
CA ALA A 473 3.65 -8.43 5.36
C ALA A 473 3.40 -7.42 4.20
N THR A 474 4.39 -6.58 3.90
CA THR A 474 4.32 -5.57 2.83
C THR A 474 3.92 -6.19 1.48
N PRO A 475 2.82 -5.73 0.85
CA PRO A 475 2.53 -5.98 -0.55
C PRO A 475 3.50 -5.15 -1.41
N ALA A 476 4.65 -5.75 -1.73
CA ALA A 476 5.81 -5.02 -2.25
C ALA A 476 5.80 -4.90 -3.79
N GLU A 477 4.83 -4.18 -4.36
CA GLU A 477 4.76 -3.95 -5.81
C GLU A 477 5.93 -3.10 -6.33
N GLY A 478 6.00 -1.83 -5.92
CA GLY A 478 7.14 -0.94 -6.27
C GLY A 478 8.34 -1.09 -5.33
N VAL A 479 8.08 -1.26 -4.03
CA VAL A 479 9.12 -1.29 -2.98
C VAL A 479 10.17 -2.38 -3.20
N SER A 480 9.75 -3.53 -3.72
CA SER A 480 10.64 -4.66 -4.01
C SER A 480 11.73 -4.29 -5.02
N GLN A 481 11.35 -3.65 -6.12
CA GLN A 481 12.30 -3.20 -7.14
C GLN A 481 13.17 -2.06 -6.59
N ARG A 482 12.53 -1.04 -6.02
CA ARG A 482 13.22 0.19 -5.58
C ARG A 482 14.36 -0.11 -4.61
N LEU A 483 14.11 -0.93 -3.59
CA LEU A 483 15.12 -1.25 -2.60
C LEU A 483 16.24 -2.12 -3.18
N ALA A 484 15.91 -3.10 -4.03
CA ALA A 484 16.91 -3.94 -4.68
C ALA A 484 17.83 -3.13 -5.62
N GLU A 485 17.28 -2.18 -6.37
CA GLU A 485 18.06 -1.29 -7.24
C GLU A 485 19.01 -0.36 -6.46
N LEU A 486 18.52 0.25 -5.37
CA LEU A 486 19.36 1.09 -4.50
C LEU A 486 20.48 0.28 -3.85
N ASP A 487 20.18 -0.92 -3.40
CA ASP A 487 21.12 -1.83 -2.75
C ASP A 487 22.21 -2.27 -3.74
N LEU A 488 21.88 -2.62 -4.98
CA LEU A 488 22.90 -2.97 -5.99
C LEU A 488 23.84 -1.81 -6.34
N GLN A 489 23.37 -0.57 -6.23
CA GLN A 489 24.19 0.61 -6.48
C GLN A 489 25.16 0.93 -5.33
N THR A 490 24.79 0.58 -4.10
CA THR A 490 25.47 1.08 -2.88
C THR A 490 26.08 -0.01 -2.00
N CYS A 491 25.62 -1.25 -2.13
CA CYS A 491 26.04 -2.39 -1.32
C CYS A 491 26.76 -3.43 -2.18
N GLN A 492 28.09 -3.36 -2.24
CA GLN A 492 28.88 -4.26 -3.07
C GLN A 492 28.68 -5.73 -2.68
N GLY A 493 28.30 -6.57 -3.66
CA GLY A 493 28.14 -8.01 -3.48
C GLY A 493 26.86 -8.43 -2.75
N ILE A 494 25.92 -7.51 -2.51
CA ILE A 494 24.59 -7.87 -2.00
C ILE A 494 23.87 -8.78 -3.00
N ARG A 495 23.19 -9.80 -2.48
CA ARG A 495 22.36 -10.73 -3.24
C ARG A 495 20.93 -10.21 -3.34
N THR A 496 20.40 -10.21 -4.54
CA THR A 496 19.00 -9.94 -4.87
C THR A 496 18.44 -11.13 -5.66
N ALA A 497 17.11 -11.23 -5.78
CA ALA A 497 16.48 -12.10 -6.78
C ALA A 497 16.44 -11.40 -8.15
N GLY A 498 16.05 -12.14 -9.19
CA GLY A 498 15.98 -11.66 -10.56
C GLY A 498 17.35 -11.45 -11.23
N THR A 499 17.39 -10.54 -12.20
CA THR A 499 18.59 -10.22 -12.99
C THR A 499 19.19 -8.87 -12.58
N ALA A 500 20.40 -8.55 -13.06
CA ALA A 500 21.01 -7.24 -12.81
C ALA A 500 20.18 -6.07 -13.39
N GLU A 501 19.39 -6.33 -14.44
CA GLU A 501 18.56 -5.33 -15.11
C GLU A 501 17.16 -5.20 -14.48
N ALA A 502 16.65 -6.28 -13.90
CA ALA A 502 15.36 -6.34 -13.21
C ALA A 502 15.49 -7.01 -11.83
N PRO A 503 16.27 -6.42 -10.91
CA PRO A 503 16.48 -6.98 -9.58
C PRO A 503 15.25 -6.75 -8.72
N TYR A 504 15.00 -7.69 -7.80
CA TYR A 504 13.90 -7.56 -6.85
C TYR A 504 14.19 -8.29 -5.53
N TYR A 505 13.43 -7.92 -4.50
CA TYR A 505 13.39 -8.66 -3.23
C TYR A 505 12.12 -9.47 -3.12
N THR A 506 12.24 -10.67 -2.57
CA THR A 506 11.09 -11.54 -2.32
C THR A 506 10.12 -10.84 -1.38
N ASN A 507 8.81 -10.90 -1.69
CA ASN A 507 7.79 -10.19 -0.91
C ASN A 507 7.82 -10.62 0.56
N SER A 508 7.96 -9.68 1.48
CA SER A 508 7.88 -9.92 2.93
C SER A 508 8.76 -11.10 3.41
N THR A 509 8.12 -12.19 3.83
CA THR A 509 8.73 -13.44 4.29
C THR A 509 8.31 -14.65 3.44
N GLN A 510 7.88 -14.39 2.21
CA GLN A 510 7.57 -15.44 1.26
C GLN A 510 8.81 -16.24 0.92
N LEU A 511 8.62 -17.49 0.50
CA LEU A 511 9.68 -18.25 -0.16
C LEU A 511 10.07 -17.55 -1.47
N ALA A 512 11.31 -17.74 -1.90
CA ALA A 512 11.71 -17.37 -3.26
C ALA A 512 10.73 -18.00 -4.26
N VAL A 513 10.37 -17.26 -5.31
CA VAL A 513 9.31 -17.67 -6.23
C VAL A 513 9.65 -18.92 -7.04
N ASP A 514 10.93 -19.28 -7.11
CA ASP A 514 11.48 -20.46 -7.76
C ASP A 514 11.85 -21.60 -6.78
N ALA A 515 11.55 -21.43 -5.49
CA ALA A 515 12.00 -22.30 -4.41
C ALA A 515 11.49 -23.74 -4.52
N THR A 516 10.18 -23.93 -4.75
CA THR A 516 9.52 -25.24 -4.79
C THR A 516 8.23 -25.18 -5.61
N ASP A 517 7.85 -26.29 -6.23
CA ASP A 517 6.56 -26.54 -6.87
C ASP A 517 5.61 -27.39 -6.00
N ASP A 518 6.04 -27.80 -4.80
CA ASP A 518 5.23 -28.48 -3.80
C ASP A 518 4.46 -27.47 -2.93
N LEU A 519 3.14 -27.40 -3.12
CA LEU A 519 2.26 -26.54 -2.35
C LEU A 519 2.33 -26.84 -0.85
N PHE A 520 2.37 -28.11 -0.45
CA PHE A 520 2.32 -28.50 0.96
C PHE A 520 3.66 -28.22 1.66
N GLU A 521 4.80 -28.35 0.95
CA GLU A 521 6.09 -27.85 1.44
C GLU A 521 6.01 -26.34 1.71
N ALA A 522 5.50 -25.57 0.75
CA ALA A 522 5.38 -24.12 0.86
C ALA A 522 4.45 -23.70 2.01
N VAL A 523 3.27 -24.31 2.10
CA VAL A 523 2.28 -24.06 3.18
C VAL A 523 2.91 -24.31 4.55
N ARG A 524 3.58 -25.44 4.75
CA ARG A 524 4.23 -25.81 6.03
C ARG A 524 5.30 -24.80 6.46
N ILE A 525 6.02 -24.21 5.50
CA ILE A 525 7.03 -23.19 5.81
C ILE A 525 6.33 -21.85 6.08
N GLN A 526 5.36 -21.47 5.25
CA GLN A 526 4.69 -20.18 5.34
C GLN A 526 3.81 -20.06 6.59
N GLU A 527 3.05 -21.08 6.97
CA GLU A 527 2.20 -21.01 8.17
C GLU A 527 3.02 -20.71 9.45
N ARG A 528 4.27 -21.18 9.51
CA ARG A 528 5.18 -20.91 10.63
C ARG A 528 5.60 -19.45 10.73
N LEU A 529 5.62 -18.73 9.60
CA LEU A 529 6.05 -17.33 9.52
C LEU A 529 4.87 -16.37 9.51
N GLN A 530 3.78 -16.72 8.81
CA GLN A 530 2.65 -15.82 8.59
C GLN A 530 1.89 -15.50 9.89
N GLN A 531 1.91 -16.41 10.87
CA GLN A 531 1.28 -16.22 12.19
C GLN A 531 1.83 -15.03 13.01
N PHE A 532 3.01 -14.50 12.68
CA PHE A 532 3.58 -13.35 13.38
C PHE A 532 3.02 -12.01 12.91
N PHE A 533 2.38 -11.97 11.74
CA PHE A 533 1.79 -10.73 11.23
C PHE A 533 0.45 -10.47 11.90
N SER A 534 0.29 -9.28 12.46
CA SER A 534 -1.00 -8.81 13.01
C SER A 534 -1.67 -7.76 12.14
N GLY A 535 -1.00 -7.32 11.06
CA GLY A 535 -1.50 -6.27 10.18
C GLY A 535 -1.28 -6.64 8.73
N GLY A 536 -2.18 -7.43 8.14
CA GLY A 536 -2.13 -7.82 6.73
C GLY A 536 -1.06 -8.87 6.43
N CYS A 537 -1.51 -10.03 5.95
CA CYS A 537 -0.70 -11.07 5.34
C CYS A 537 -1.42 -11.65 4.13
N PHE A 538 -0.69 -12.28 3.21
CA PHE A 538 -1.29 -12.85 2.01
C PHE A 538 -0.41 -13.95 1.43
N PHE A 539 -0.97 -15.16 1.24
CA PHE A 539 -0.33 -16.27 0.57
C PHE A 539 -0.97 -16.54 -0.80
N SER A 540 -0.19 -16.40 -1.87
CA SER A 540 -0.63 -16.62 -3.24
C SER A 540 -0.38 -18.08 -3.65
N ILE A 541 -1.39 -18.75 -4.22
CA ILE A 541 -1.30 -20.13 -4.71
C ILE A 541 -1.40 -20.13 -6.24
N PRO A 542 -0.28 -19.90 -6.97
CA PRO A 542 -0.25 -20.03 -8.42
C PRO A 542 -0.28 -21.51 -8.84
N TYR A 543 -1.01 -21.82 -9.92
CA TYR A 543 -1.13 -23.18 -10.45
C TYR A 543 -1.28 -23.18 -11.97
N THR A 544 -0.94 -24.30 -12.61
CA THR A 544 -0.97 -24.47 -14.08
C THR A 544 -2.01 -25.46 -14.58
N SER A 545 -2.47 -26.40 -13.75
CA SER A 545 -3.52 -27.33 -14.15
C SER A 545 -4.85 -26.59 -14.31
N LYS A 546 -5.68 -27.01 -15.28
CA LYS A 546 -7.06 -26.51 -15.38
C LYS A 546 -7.87 -27.10 -14.22
N LEU A 547 -7.77 -26.49 -13.05
CA LEU A 547 -8.61 -26.80 -11.90
C LEU A 547 -10.00 -26.18 -12.13
N GLY A 548 -11.03 -27.00 -11.98
CA GLY A 548 -12.41 -26.54 -12.00
C GLY A 548 -12.86 -26.07 -10.62
N SER A 549 -14.12 -25.62 -10.56
CA SER A 549 -14.74 -25.15 -9.31
C SER A 549 -14.74 -26.22 -8.22
N ARG A 550 -14.99 -27.48 -8.58
CA ARG A 550 -15.04 -28.60 -7.63
C ARG A 550 -13.68 -28.91 -7.02
N GLU A 551 -12.62 -28.93 -7.83
CA GLU A 551 -11.26 -29.21 -7.36
C GLU A 551 -10.77 -28.11 -6.42
N LEU A 552 -11.04 -26.83 -6.75
CA LEU A 552 -10.69 -25.71 -5.89
C LEU A 552 -11.47 -25.74 -4.56
N ALA A 553 -12.75 -26.09 -4.58
CA ALA A 553 -13.54 -26.25 -3.34
C ALA A 553 -12.95 -27.32 -2.41
N LEU A 554 -12.54 -28.47 -2.96
CA LEU A 554 -11.91 -29.53 -2.20
C LEU A 554 -10.54 -29.11 -1.65
N LEU A 555 -9.74 -28.39 -2.44
CA LEU A 555 -8.44 -27.89 -2.02
C LEU A 555 -8.59 -26.83 -0.91
N GLU A 556 -9.52 -25.90 -1.08
CA GLU A 556 -9.84 -24.86 -0.11
C GLU A 556 -10.19 -25.49 1.24
N LYS A 557 -11.15 -26.42 1.26
CA LYS A 557 -11.52 -27.18 2.46
C LYS A 557 -10.32 -27.91 3.07
N ARG A 558 -9.47 -28.53 2.26
CA ARG A 558 -8.28 -29.23 2.74
C ARG A 558 -7.26 -28.29 3.37
N LEU A 559 -7.05 -27.11 2.79
CA LEU A 559 -6.19 -26.07 3.36
C LEU A 559 -6.76 -25.55 4.68
N GLN A 560 -8.09 -25.38 4.75
CA GLN A 560 -8.76 -25.02 6.00
C GLN A 560 -8.51 -26.04 7.12
N GLU A 561 -8.63 -27.33 6.81
CA GLU A 561 -8.52 -28.43 7.78
C GLU A 561 -7.09 -28.76 8.20
N LYS A 562 -6.09 -28.50 7.33
CA LYS A 562 -4.72 -29.02 7.49
C LYS A 562 -3.65 -27.96 7.68
N SER A 563 -3.97 -26.69 7.56
CA SER A 563 -3.01 -25.59 7.70
C SER A 563 -3.59 -24.43 8.50
N PHE A 564 -2.72 -23.57 9.02
CA PHE A 564 -3.13 -22.32 9.66
C PHE A 564 -2.73 -21.09 8.84
N LEU A 565 -2.92 -21.14 7.52
CA LEU A 565 -2.75 -19.95 6.69
C LEU A 565 -3.81 -18.90 7.04
N PRO A 566 -3.43 -17.68 7.47
CA PRO A 566 -4.40 -16.68 7.87
C PRO A 566 -5.15 -16.10 6.66
N VAL A 567 -4.46 -15.85 5.55
CA VAL A 567 -5.06 -15.32 4.32
C VAL A 567 -4.40 -15.95 3.10
N PHE A 568 -5.20 -16.47 2.17
CA PHE A 568 -4.71 -17.03 0.91
C PHE A 568 -5.67 -16.82 -0.26
N ALA A 569 -5.16 -16.94 -1.49
CA ALA A 569 -6.00 -16.98 -2.69
C ALA A 569 -5.40 -17.86 -3.79
N PHE A 570 -6.27 -18.52 -4.54
CA PHE A 570 -5.92 -19.21 -5.77
C PHE A 570 -5.56 -18.18 -6.85
N SER A 571 -4.46 -18.40 -7.56
CA SER A 571 -3.89 -17.39 -8.46
C SER A 571 -3.63 -17.96 -9.85
N PRO A 572 -4.68 -18.33 -10.62
CA PRO A 572 -4.51 -18.71 -12.02
C PRO A 572 -3.92 -17.57 -12.84
N THR A 573 -3.11 -17.92 -13.83
CA THR A 573 -2.86 -17.03 -14.97
C THR A 573 -3.98 -17.21 -15.99
N TRP A 574 -4.45 -16.13 -16.58
CA TRP A 574 -5.42 -16.14 -17.66
C TRP A 574 -5.04 -15.09 -18.71
N SER A 575 -5.57 -15.24 -19.93
CA SER A 575 -5.27 -14.34 -21.04
C SER A 575 -6.54 -13.97 -21.79
N VAL A 576 -6.58 -12.78 -22.37
CA VAL A 576 -7.75 -12.25 -23.08
C VAL A 576 -7.37 -11.84 -24.49
N CYS A 577 -8.09 -12.40 -25.46
CA CYS A 577 -7.98 -11.98 -26.85
C CYS A 577 -9.04 -10.91 -27.15
N PRO A 578 -8.69 -9.78 -27.78
CA PRO A 578 -9.66 -8.73 -28.15
C PRO A 578 -10.81 -9.19 -29.07
N ARG A 579 -10.69 -10.35 -29.72
CA ARG A 579 -11.71 -10.91 -30.62
C ARG A 579 -12.42 -12.14 -30.09
N HIS A 580 -11.71 -12.98 -29.32
CA HIS A 580 -12.21 -14.29 -28.87
C HIS A 580 -12.41 -14.38 -27.36
N GLY A 581 -12.08 -13.32 -26.63
CA GLY A 581 -12.29 -13.21 -25.20
C GLY A 581 -11.35 -14.06 -24.35
N PHE A 582 -11.89 -14.51 -23.22
CA PHE A 582 -11.16 -15.21 -22.15
C PHE A 582 -10.53 -16.53 -22.61
N SER A 583 -9.32 -16.79 -22.11
CA SER A 583 -8.63 -18.07 -22.20
C SER A 583 -7.89 -18.36 -20.90
N SER A 584 -7.96 -19.60 -20.43
CA SER A 584 -7.23 -20.04 -19.25
C SER A 584 -5.73 -20.25 -19.58
N GLY A 585 -4.87 -19.86 -18.65
CA GLY A 585 -3.41 -19.94 -18.78
C GLY A 585 -2.79 -18.74 -19.49
N ARG A 586 -1.46 -18.78 -19.61
CA ARG A 586 -0.67 -17.80 -20.36
C ARG A 586 -0.77 -18.09 -21.87
N GLN A 587 -1.31 -17.14 -22.62
CA GLN A 587 -1.38 -17.13 -24.07
C GLN A 587 -0.96 -15.74 -24.53
N GLU A 588 0.27 -15.59 -25.04
CA GLU A 588 0.73 -14.30 -25.59
C GLU A 588 0.11 -14.03 -26.96
N SER A 589 -0.27 -15.09 -27.67
CA SER A 589 -0.95 -15.04 -28.95
C SER A 589 -2.19 -15.91 -28.89
N CYS A 590 -3.32 -15.37 -29.35
CA CYS A 590 -4.59 -16.08 -29.38
C CYS A 590 -4.46 -17.39 -30.19
N PRO A 591 -4.88 -18.54 -29.63
CA PRO A 591 -4.79 -19.82 -30.35
C PRO A 591 -5.68 -19.88 -31.60
N VAL A 592 -6.66 -18.97 -31.74
CA VAL A 592 -7.62 -18.92 -32.85
C VAL A 592 -7.19 -17.92 -33.94
N CYS A 593 -7.06 -16.62 -33.63
CA CYS A 593 -6.69 -15.59 -34.64
C CYS A 593 -5.22 -15.16 -34.63
N ARG A 594 -4.39 -15.67 -33.74
CA ARG A 594 -2.96 -15.30 -33.60
C ARG A 594 -2.68 -13.83 -33.22
N THR A 595 -3.71 -13.01 -33.00
CA THR A 595 -3.57 -11.66 -32.44
C THR A 595 -2.97 -11.74 -31.04
N GLU A 596 -2.16 -10.74 -30.68
CA GLU A 596 -1.64 -10.56 -29.32
C GLU A 596 -2.78 -10.58 -28.30
N ALA A 597 -2.56 -11.28 -27.19
CA ALA A 597 -3.51 -11.42 -26.11
C ALA A 597 -2.95 -10.81 -24.82
N GLU A 598 -3.82 -10.16 -24.06
CA GLU A 598 -3.48 -9.60 -22.77
C GLU A 598 -3.32 -10.73 -21.76
N VAL A 599 -2.12 -10.91 -21.20
CA VAL A 599 -1.89 -11.88 -20.11
C VAL A 599 -2.12 -11.18 -18.78
N TRP A 600 -2.91 -11.77 -17.89
CA TRP A 600 -3.24 -11.23 -16.58
C TRP A 600 -2.69 -12.11 -15.46
N ILE A 601 -2.10 -11.45 -14.46
CA ILE A 601 -1.44 -12.09 -13.33
C ILE A 601 -1.84 -11.42 -12.02
N ARG A 602 -1.81 -12.17 -10.91
CA ARG A 602 -1.94 -11.59 -9.57
C ARG A 602 -0.59 -10.99 -9.14
N VAL A 603 -0.59 -9.68 -8.90
CA VAL A 603 0.55 -8.91 -8.39
C VAL A 603 0.22 -8.46 -6.98
N SER A 604 1.06 -8.83 -6.00
CA SER A 604 1.00 -8.34 -4.62
C SER A 604 -0.38 -8.34 -3.91
N GLY A 605 -1.37 -9.09 -4.41
CA GLY A 605 -2.72 -9.19 -3.84
C GLY A 605 -3.88 -8.99 -4.81
N TYR A 606 -3.69 -8.42 -6.01
CA TYR A 606 -4.77 -8.18 -6.99
C TYR A 606 -4.33 -8.42 -8.44
N TYR A 607 -5.27 -8.47 -9.39
CA TYR A 607 -4.98 -8.81 -10.79
C TYR A 607 -4.68 -7.59 -11.65
N ARG A 608 -3.66 -7.72 -12.50
CA ARG A 608 -3.27 -6.71 -13.49
C ARG A 608 -2.82 -7.35 -14.80
N PRO A 609 -2.92 -6.63 -15.93
CA PRO A 609 -2.24 -7.03 -17.16
C PRO A 609 -0.73 -7.05 -16.96
N LEU A 610 -0.08 -8.14 -17.35
CA LEU A 610 1.38 -8.32 -17.30
C LEU A 610 2.11 -7.19 -18.04
N SER A 611 1.52 -6.62 -19.09
CA SER A 611 2.10 -5.48 -19.82
C SER A 611 2.27 -4.23 -18.93
N GLN A 612 1.39 -4.04 -17.94
CA GLN A 612 1.31 -2.85 -17.08
C GLN A 612 2.13 -2.97 -15.79
N VAL A 613 2.70 -4.13 -15.49
CA VAL A 613 3.50 -4.33 -14.26
C VAL A 613 4.95 -3.90 -14.47
N ASN A 614 5.63 -3.53 -13.38
CA ASN A 614 7.03 -3.11 -13.42
C ASN A 614 7.97 -4.25 -13.83
N LYS A 615 9.20 -3.91 -14.24
CA LYS A 615 10.16 -4.90 -14.77
C LYS A 615 10.52 -5.97 -13.73
N ALA A 616 10.62 -5.61 -12.45
CA ALA A 616 10.87 -6.55 -11.36
C ALA A 616 9.73 -7.57 -11.22
N LYS A 617 8.47 -7.14 -11.28
CA LYS A 617 7.32 -8.05 -11.22
C LYS A 617 7.15 -8.90 -12.47
N LYS A 618 7.55 -8.39 -13.65
CA LYS A 618 7.69 -9.20 -14.86
C LYS A 618 8.74 -10.30 -14.65
N GLN A 619 9.90 -9.96 -14.10
CA GLN A 619 10.96 -10.91 -13.80
C GLN A 619 10.53 -11.92 -12.72
N GLU A 620 9.93 -11.46 -11.62
CA GLU A 620 9.37 -12.31 -10.56
C GLU A 620 8.38 -13.33 -11.14
N TYR A 621 7.50 -12.91 -12.05
CA TYR A 621 6.58 -13.82 -12.73
C TYR A 621 7.29 -14.82 -13.65
N GLN A 622 8.38 -14.43 -14.31
CA GLN A 622 9.18 -15.33 -15.16
C GLN A 622 9.93 -16.38 -14.35
N ASP A 623 10.47 -15.99 -13.19
CA ASP A 623 11.21 -16.88 -12.30
C ASP A 623 10.28 -17.87 -11.56
N ARG A 624 9.01 -17.49 -11.42
CA ARG A 624 8.03 -18.19 -10.58
C ARG A 624 7.78 -19.62 -11.02
N LYS A 625 7.96 -20.55 -10.08
CA LYS A 625 7.36 -21.88 -10.14
C LYS A 625 5.91 -21.81 -9.70
N VAL A 626 5.10 -22.58 -10.41
CA VAL A 626 3.69 -22.81 -10.11
C VAL A 626 3.55 -24.11 -9.35
N TYR A 627 2.55 -24.19 -8.48
CA TYR A 627 2.34 -25.41 -7.70
C TYR A 627 1.72 -26.53 -8.55
N MET A 628 2.23 -27.74 -8.34
CA MET A 628 1.67 -28.98 -8.87
C MET A 628 0.60 -29.47 -7.87
N ILE A 629 -0.67 -29.22 -8.20
CA ILE A 629 -1.84 -29.46 -7.33
C ILE A 629 -2.57 -30.74 -7.75
#